data_AF-A0A9C8LXJ2-F1
#
_entry.id   AF-A0A9C8LXJ2-F1
#
_cell.length_a   1.000
_cell.length_b   1.000
_cell.length_c   1.000
_cell.angle_alpha   90.00
_cell.angle_beta   90.00
_cell.angle_gamma   90.00
#
_symmetry.space_group_name_H-M   'P 1'
#
loop_
_entity.id
_entity.type
_entity.pdbx_description
1 polymer ?
#
loop_
_entity_poly.entity_id
_entity_poly.type
_entity_poly.pdbx_seq_one_letter_code
_entity_poly.pdbx_strand_id
1 'polypeptide(L)'
;MPDKGVRYLSSLLMLILLTTPLFGDFIDDLSSGARIKSGVDSKPVTPYREHGVRPPSVSESSEDTSADTFGEEPVPVKRLEIQVPPDTAPSVLNATPLTPKDNIRLNVSVEPDMVPINEKFTVKMVLVSKWRTSSVSFSVLKPPDLAWAYRVGQFSRNYITSEGGETLFVYQVSYEYRAREEGEFKIPPIPVRVTNPQTNEKFEIESDELNVKVFRNVKDMQKQGYDYKKPEKPSPVKNICLYTILILVLLIVTLVLLIILKTARKRGGKQSPTFAKKVNDREYYLLKLEELIKESSDSEVKGTVLKSDELIRKWLSLNFGFEALELLPREIIDELKEKKNITDDYLSRLEYFFDVVDKIKYANQTLNDSQFSDFAVRAKDIINKTP
;
A
#
# COMPACT_ATOMS: atom_id res chain seq x y z
N MET A 1 -11.12 54.10 6.87
CA MET A 1 -12.12 53.20 7.50
C MET A 1 -11.58 51.78 7.44
N PRO A 2 -11.11 51.17 8.54
CA PRO A 2 -10.58 49.82 8.50
C PRO A 2 -11.71 48.79 8.60
N ASP A 3 -11.50 47.69 7.89
CA ASP A 3 -12.44 46.66 7.49
C ASP A 3 -13.03 45.89 8.69
N LYS A 4 -14.36 45.89 8.82
CA LYS A 4 -15.09 45.27 9.95
C LYS A 4 -14.97 43.75 9.96
N GLY A 5 -14.48 43.12 8.88
CA GLY A 5 -14.37 41.66 8.74
C GLY A 5 -13.29 41.01 9.61
N VAL A 6 -12.19 41.70 9.89
CA VAL A 6 -11.04 41.12 10.62
C VAL A 6 -11.33 40.98 12.13
N ARG A 7 -12.19 41.84 12.69
CA ARG A 7 -12.52 41.81 14.12
C ARG A 7 -13.39 40.61 14.52
N TYR A 8 -14.24 40.10 13.61
CA TYR A 8 -15.08 38.94 13.92
C TYR A 8 -14.31 37.61 13.92
N LEU A 9 -13.28 37.47 13.09
CA LEU A 9 -12.43 36.28 13.07
C LEU A 9 -11.56 36.19 14.33
N SER A 10 -11.02 37.32 14.79
CA SER A 10 -10.27 37.40 16.05
C SER A 10 -11.14 37.07 17.28
N SER A 11 -12.37 37.61 17.36
CA SER A 11 -13.26 37.33 18.48
C SER A 11 -13.81 35.91 18.48
N LEU A 12 -14.07 35.31 17.31
CA LEU A 12 -14.55 33.92 17.23
C LEU A 12 -13.44 32.92 17.63
N LEU A 13 -12.19 33.21 17.24
CA LEU A 13 -11.04 32.37 17.56
C LEU A 13 -10.66 32.46 19.05
N MET A 14 -10.81 33.64 19.66
CA MET A 14 -10.70 33.81 21.12
C MET A 14 -11.82 33.09 21.89
N LEU A 15 -13.05 33.08 21.39
CA LEU A 15 -14.19 32.40 22.05
C LEU A 15 -14.04 30.87 22.03
N ILE A 16 -13.45 30.32 20.96
CA ILE A 16 -13.19 28.87 20.82
C ILE A 16 -12.03 28.44 21.72
N LEU A 17 -11.03 29.31 21.93
CA LEU A 17 -9.90 29.06 22.84
C LEU A 17 -10.27 29.17 24.32
N LEU A 18 -11.31 29.94 24.67
CA LEU A 18 -11.75 30.15 26.07
C LEU A 18 -12.79 29.14 26.57
N THR A 19 -13.36 28.30 25.71
CA THR A 19 -14.52 27.43 26.07
C THR A 19 -14.20 25.93 26.08
N THR A 20 -12.97 25.53 25.74
CA THR A 20 -12.54 24.13 25.79
C THR A 20 -11.59 23.90 26.97
N PRO A 21 -12.01 23.18 28.04
CA PRO A 21 -11.18 22.93 29.23
C PRO A 21 -10.03 21.93 28.99
N LEU A 22 -9.62 21.71 27.74
CA LEU A 22 -8.60 20.73 27.34
C LEU A 22 -7.29 21.36 26.86
N PHE A 23 -7.17 22.69 26.86
CA PHE A 23 -5.99 23.40 26.35
C PHE A 23 -5.12 24.08 27.43
N GLY A 24 -5.57 24.13 28.68
CA GLY A 24 -4.82 24.75 29.78
C GLY A 24 -3.50 24.03 30.07
N ASP A 25 -3.53 22.70 30.10
CA ASP A 25 -2.36 21.90 30.50
C ASP A 25 -1.27 21.81 29.40
N PHE A 26 -1.60 22.16 28.16
CA PHE A 26 -0.66 22.05 27.03
C PHE A 26 0.23 23.29 26.84
N ILE A 27 -0.21 24.47 27.31
CA ILE A 27 0.56 25.72 27.17
C ILE A 27 1.64 25.84 28.25
N ASP A 28 1.42 25.30 29.45
CA ASP A 28 2.40 25.35 30.53
C ASP A 28 3.65 24.48 30.23
N ASP A 29 3.47 23.38 29.49
CA ASP A 29 4.55 22.45 29.14
C ASP A 29 5.46 22.96 27.99
N LEU A 30 4.96 23.89 27.16
CA LEU A 30 5.76 24.53 26.10
C LEU A 30 6.64 25.69 26.60
N SER A 31 6.44 26.15 27.84
CA SER A 31 7.18 27.30 28.39
C SER A 31 8.50 26.92 29.08
N SER A 32 8.77 25.62 29.32
CA SER A 32 9.86 25.16 30.20
C SER A 32 11.11 24.62 29.49
N GLY A 33 11.12 24.54 28.15
CA GLY A 33 12.12 23.75 27.41
C GLY A 33 12.95 24.49 26.35
N ALA A 34 13.54 25.66 26.63
CA ALA A 34 14.49 26.27 25.70
C ALA A 34 15.66 26.99 26.40
N ARG A 35 16.72 26.24 26.71
CA ARG A 35 18.08 26.79 26.91
C ARG A 35 19.04 26.08 25.95
N ILE A 36 19.33 26.72 24.82
CA ILE A 36 20.43 26.35 23.94
C ILE A 36 21.62 27.23 24.30
N LYS A 37 22.73 26.62 24.73
CA LYS A 37 24.03 27.27 24.86
C LYS A 37 24.75 27.21 23.51
N SER A 38 25.11 28.38 23.00
CA SER A 38 26.05 28.58 21.90
C SER A 38 27.49 28.29 22.37
N GLY A 39 28.22 27.50 21.59
CA GLY A 39 29.66 27.33 21.71
C GLY A 39 30.27 27.34 20.32
N VAL A 40 30.76 28.52 19.93
CA VAL A 40 31.58 28.77 18.73
C VAL A 40 32.99 28.24 19.01
N ASP A 41 33.59 27.53 18.07
CA ASP A 41 35.01 27.74 17.80
C ASP A 41 35.39 27.38 16.36
N SER A 42 35.99 28.39 15.73
CA SER A 42 36.55 28.45 14.38
C SER A 42 37.92 27.78 14.29
N LYS A 43 38.31 27.32 13.09
CA LYS A 43 39.52 27.77 12.35
C LYS A 43 39.70 27.02 11.00
N PRO A 44 40.51 27.55 10.05
CA PRO A 44 40.26 27.49 8.61
C PRO A 44 41.41 26.80 7.82
N VAL A 45 41.44 27.03 6.49
CA VAL A 45 42.60 26.91 5.54
C VAL A 45 42.66 25.55 4.80
N THR A 46 42.82 25.38 3.47
CA THR A 46 42.78 26.12 2.18
C THR A 46 42.78 25.07 1.04
N PRO A 47 42.57 25.44 -0.25
CA PRO A 47 42.27 24.51 -1.36
C PRO A 47 43.50 24.11 -2.20
N TYR A 48 43.45 22.96 -2.89
CA TYR A 48 44.33 22.55 -4.02
C TYR A 48 43.76 21.22 -4.55
N ARG A 49 43.79 20.78 -5.82
CA ARG A 49 43.96 21.32 -7.19
C ARG A 49 43.66 20.13 -8.11
N GLU A 50 43.17 20.40 -9.31
CA GLU A 50 42.95 19.44 -10.41
C GLU A 50 44.14 18.53 -10.71
N HIS A 51 43.87 17.31 -11.20
CA HIS A 51 44.41 16.80 -12.46
C HIS A 51 43.62 15.57 -12.91
N GLY A 52 43.14 15.58 -14.16
CA GLY A 52 42.62 14.40 -14.84
C GLY A 52 43.75 13.50 -15.35
N VAL A 53 43.38 12.28 -15.77
CA VAL A 53 43.90 11.54 -16.93
C VAL A 53 43.10 10.21 -17.04
N ARG A 54 42.65 9.92 -18.25
CA ARG A 54 42.06 8.67 -18.78
C ARG A 54 43.14 8.02 -19.69
N PRO A 55 42.91 6.84 -20.30
CA PRO A 55 42.66 5.47 -19.82
C PRO A 55 43.86 4.56 -20.25
N PRO A 56 43.73 3.21 -20.38
CA PRO A 56 43.13 2.65 -21.60
C PRO A 56 42.30 1.36 -21.40
N SER A 57 41.50 1.14 -22.44
CA SER A 57 40.79 -0.08 -22.86
C SER A 57 41.72 -1.27 -23.13
N VAL A 58 41.27 -2.49 -22.79
CA VAL A 58 41.66 -3.73 -23.49
C VAL A 58 40.42 -4.62 -23.65
N SER A 59 40.30 -5.13 -24.86
CA SER A 59 39.38 -6.08 -25.49
C SER A 59 39.66 -7.54 -25.13
N GLU A 60 38.63 -8.40 -25.22
CA GLU A 60 38.60 -9.77 -25.81
C GLU A 60 37.38 -10.53 -25.23
N SER A 61 36.38 -10.97 -26.00
CA SER A 61 36.31 -12.01 -27.07
C SER A 61 35.81 -13.35 -26.53
N SER A 62 35.16 -14.13 -27.42
CA SER A 62 34.59 -15.48 -27.26
C SER A 62 33.18 -15.55 -26.64
N GLU A 63 32.25 -16.41 -27.04
CA GLU A 63 32.10 -17.32 -28.19
C GLU A 63 30.64 -17.83 -28.15
N ASP A 64 30.13 -18.24 -29.30
CA ASP A 64 28.85 -18.93 -29.51
C ASP A 64 28.67 -20.16 -28.60
N THR A 65 27.45 -20.41 -28.11
CA THR A 65 26.77 -21.71 -28.28
C THR A 65 25.26 -21.60 -28.04
N SER A 66 24.51 -22.19 -28.97
CA SER A 66 23.09 -22.47 -29.03
C SER A 66 22.56 -23.44 -27.96
N ALA A 67 21.30 -23.24 -27.53
CA ALA A 67 20.33 -24.32 -27.29
C ALA A 67 18.93 -23.73 -26.97
N ASP A 68 17.97 -24.07 -27.82
CA ASP A 68 16.54 -23.94 -27.55
C ASP A 68 16.14 -24.70 -26.28
N THR A 69 15.38 -24.07 -25.40
CA THR A 69 14.58 -24.78 -24.39
C THR A 69 13.32 -23.96 -24.07
N PHE A 70 12.17 -24.56 -24.36
CA PHE A 70 10.85 -24.14 -23.93
C PHE A 70 10.79 -23.89 -22.42
N GLY A 71 10.32 -22.72 -22.00
CA GLY A 71 10.01 -22.40 -20.61
C GLY A 71 8.87 -21.42 -20.53
N GLU A 72 7.75 -21.83 -19.93
CA GLU A 72 6.65 -20.96 -19.53
C GLU A 72 7.17 -19.86 -18.59
N GLU A 73 6.89 -18.59 -18.90
CA GLU A 73 7.20 -17.46 -18.02
C GLU A 73 6.28 -17.46 -16.78
N PRO A 74 6.81 -17.53 -15.55
CA PRO A 74 6.03 -17.16 -14.37
C PRO A 74 5.97 -15.64 -14.26
N VAL A 75 4.74 -15.13 -14.20
CA VAL A 75 4.38 -13.72 -13.99
C VAL A 75 5.13 -13.15 -12.76
N PRO A 76 5.85 -12.01 -12.89
CA PRO A 76 6.56 -11.42 -11.76
C PRO A 76 5.57 -10.80 -10.76
N VAL A 77 5.48 -11.39 -9.57
CA VAL A 77 4.81 -10.77 -8.42
C VAL A 77 5.69 -9.65 -7.90
N LYS A 78 5.25 -8.41 -8.10
CA LYS A 78 5.92 -7.20 -7.60
C LYS A 78 5.90 -7.18 -6.07
N ARG A 79 7.03 -7.58 -5.46
CA ARG A 79 7.25 -7.56 -4.01
C ARG A 79 7.50 -6.12 -3.56
N LEU A 80 6.57 -5.55 -2.80
CA LEU A 80 6.77 -4.28 -2.11
C LEU A 80 7.76 -4.50 -0.95
N GLU A 81 9.01 -4.09 -1.14
CA GLU A 81 9.98 -3.96 -0.04
C GLU A 81 9.63 -2.71 0.79
N ILE A 82 9.06 -2.94 1.97
CA ILE A 82 8.85 -1.88 2.95
C ILE A 82 10.11 -1.81 3.80
N GLN A 83 10.92 -0.76 3.63
CA GLN A 83 11.98 -0.41 4.59
C GLN A 83 11.31 -0.02 5.91
N VAL A 84 11.57 -0.80 6.96
CA VAL A 84 11.13 -0.47 8.33
C VAL A 84 12.23 0.38 8.97
N PRO A 85 11.89 1.52 9.61
CA PRO A 85 12.88 2.36 10.28
C PRO A 85 13.64 1.59 11.39
N PRO A 86 14.92 1.94 11.64
CA PRO A 86 15.83 1.19 12.50
C PRO A 86 15.37 1.07 13.97
N ASP A 87 14.46 1.93 14.41
CA ASP A 87 14.03 2.04 15.82
C ASP A 87 12.89 1.08 16.23
N THR A 88 12.41 0.22 15.32
CA THR A 88 11.37 -0.78 15.64
C THR A 88 11.90 -2.22 15.65
N ALA A 89 13.22 -2.40 15.56
CA ALA A 89 13.83 -3.71 15.72
C ALA A 89 13.60 -4.21 17.16
N PRO A 90 12.88 -5.32 17.39
CA PRO A 90 12.81 -5.89 18.72
C PRO A 90 14.23 -6.19 19.21
N SER A 91 14.48 -6.03 20.51
CA SER A 91 15.74 -6.41 21.15
C SER A 91 15.90 -7.94 21.07
N VAL A 92 16.35 -8.46 19.91
CA VAL A 92 16.56 -9.90 19.64
C VAL A 92 17.91 -10.41 20.20
N LEU A 93 18.72 -9.53 20.79
CA LEU A 93 20.16 -9.75 20.97
C LEU A 93 20.56 -10.21 22.38
N ASN A 94 19.92 -11.27 22.90
CA ASN A 94 20.47 -12.08 23.99
C ASN A 94 20.64 -13.55 23.52
N ALA A 95 21.19 -13.76 22.32
CA ALA A 95 21.30 -15.08 21.70
C ALA A 95 22.74 -15.51 21.42
N THR A 96 22.94 -16.82 21.56
CA THR A 96 24.13 -17.66 21.33
C THR A 96 25.00 -17.22 20.13
N PRO A 97 26.35 -17.26 20.24
CA PRO A 97 27.26 -16.88 19.16
C PRO A 97 27.02 -17.66 17.86
N LEU A 98 27.31 -17.02 16.72
CA LEU A 98 27.28 -17.65 15.38
C LEU A 98 28.13 -18.93 15.44
N THR A 99 27.56 -20.08 15.09
CA THR A 99 28.38 -21.25 14.77
C THR A 99 29.23 -20.89 13.54
N PRO A 100 30.57 -21.08 13.57
CA PRO A 100 31.47 -20.58 12.52
C PRO A 100 31.22 -21.15 11.13
N LYS A 101 30.39 -22.19 10.98
CA LYS A 101 30.30 -22.97 9.75
C LYS A 101 29.31 -22.41 8.72
N ASP A 102 28.26 -21.68 9.11
CA ASP A 102 27.10 -21.51 8.22
C ASP A 102 26.56 -20.08 8.03
N ASN A 103 27.16 -19.03 8.64
CA ASN A 103 26.68 -17.63 8.52
C ASN A 103 25.17 -17.45 8.82
N ILE A 104 24.59 -18.39 9.58
CA ILE A 104 23.18 -18.45 9.94
C ILE A 104 23.08 -18.59 11.46
N ARG A 105 22.12 -17.89 12.08
CA ARG A 105 21.68 -18.09 13.47
C ARG A 105 20.20 -18.42 13.48
N LEU A 106 19.81 -19.44 14.23
CA LEU A 106 18.41 -19.71 14.56
C LEU A 106 18.21 -19.38 16.03
N ASN A 107 17.26 -18.50 16.33
CA ASN A 107 16.82 -18.22 17.69
C ASN A 107 15.36 -18.64 17.83
N VAL A 108 15.03 -19.41 18.86
CA VAL A 108 13.66 -19.78 19.16
C VAL A 108 13.34 -19.40 20.59
N SER A 109 12.23 -18.69 20.78
CA SER A 109 11.74 -18.26 22.08
C SER A 109 10.27 -18.62 22.27
N VAL A 110 9.86 -18.71 23.53
CA VAL A 110 8.46 -18.84 23.92
C VAL A 110 8.06 -17.65 24.77
N GLU A 111 6.96 -17.00 24.41
CA GLU A 111 6.45 -15.81 25.08
C GLU A 111 4.92 -15.91 25.29
N PRO A 112 4.43 -15.93 26.54
CA PRO A 112 5.18 -16.21 27.77
C PRO A 112 5.57 -17.69 27.88
N ASP A 113 6.68 -17.97 28.56
CA ASP A 113 7.14 -19.32 28.96
C ASP A 113 6.34 -19.91 30.14
N MET A 114 5.54 -19.07 30.80
CA MET A 114 4.60 -19.45 31.86
C MET A 114 3.20 -18.92 31.56
N VAL A 115 2.22 -19.81 31.47
CA VAL A 115 0.88 -19.45 30.97
C VAL A 115 -0.24 -20.13 31.76
N PRO A 116 -1.36 -19.45 32.05
CA PRO A 116 -2.56 -20.13 32.54
C PRO A 116 -3.15 -21.07 31.48
N ILE A 117 -3.87 -22.11 31.90
CA ILE A 117 -4.73 -22.90 31.00
C ILE A 117 -5.63 -21.95 30.20
N ASN A 118 -5.84 -22.27 28.91
CA ASN A 118 -6.64 -21.51 27.94
C ASN A 118 -6.12 -20.12 27.55
N GLU A 119 -5.05 -19.63 28.17
CA GLU A 119 -4.37 -18.41 27.72
C GLU A 119 -3.41 -18.74 26.57
N LYS A 120 -3.11 -17.72 25.76
CA LYS A 120 -2.26 -17.88 24.58
C LYS A 120 -0.79 -17.80 24.97
N PHE A 121 0.03 -18.62 24.32
CA PHE A 121 1.48 -18.46 24.28
C PHE A 121 1.98 -18.53 22.83
N THR A 122 3.11 -17.89 22.57
CA THR A 122 3.67 -17.76 21.23
C THR A 122 5.03 -18.41 21.17
N VAL A 123 5.21 -19.34 20.23
CA VAL A 123 6.54 -19.88 19.87
C VAL A 123 7.06 -19.06 18.70
N LYS A 124 8.11 -18.30 18.91
CA LYS A 124 8.71 -17.41 17.91
C LYS A 124 10.04 -17.98 17.46
N MET A 125 10.18 -18.21 16.16
CA MET A 125 11.43 -18.62 15.53
C MET A 125 11.94 -17.47 14.67
N VAL A 126 13.21 -17.13 14.82
CA VAL A 126 13.91 -16.08 14.10
C VAL A 126 15.18 -16.67 13.51
N LEU A 127 15.21 -16.79 12.19
CA LEU A 127 16.40 -17.16 11.44
C LEU A 127 17.07 -15.88 10.93
N VAL A 128 18.34 -15.69 11.25
CA VAL A 128 19.17 -14.59 10.76
C VAL A 128 20.26 -15.17 9.87
N SER A 129 20.43 -14.66 8.65
CA SER A 129 21.47 -15.10 7.73
C SER A 129 22.22 -13.90 7.13
N LYS A 130 23.53 -14.06 6.86
CA LYS A 130 24.31 -13.05 6.12
C LYS A 130 24.04 -13.03 4.62
N TRP A 131 23.34 -14.04 4.10
CA TRP A 131 23.00 -14.16 2.69
C TRP A 131 21.51 -14.38 2.49
N ARG A 132 20.99 -13.87 1.36
CA ARG A 132 19.57 -13.97 1.02
C ARG A 132 19.25 -15.40 0.64
N THR A 133 18.50 -16.13 1.46
CA THR A 133 18.14 -17.52 1.17
C THR A 133 17.16 -17.59 -0.01
N SER A 134 17.26 -18.65 -0.84
CA SER A 134 16.29 -18.92 -1.91
C SER A 134 14.97 -19.49 -1.35
N SER A 135 15.08 -20.31 -0.29
CA SER A 135 13.93 -20.82 0.46
C SER A 135 14.28 -21.06 1.93
N VAL A 136 13.33 -20.74 2.81
CA VAL A 136 13.34 -21.13 4.22
C VAL A 136 12.02 -21.83 4.52
N SER A 137 12.09 -23.03 5.08
CA SER A 137 10.92 -23.78 5.52
C SER A 137 11.04 -24.10 6.99
N PHE A 138 10.15 -23.51 7.79
CA PHE A 138 10.03 -23.84 9.21
C PHE A 138 9.10 -25.04 9.36
N SER A 139 9.56 -26.09 10.05
CA SER A 139 8.69 -27.22 10.33
C SER A 139 7.54 -26.78 11.23
N VAL A 140 6.36 -27.22 10.83
CA VAL A 140 5.11 -26.99 11.57
C VAL A 140 5.10 -28.00 12.71
N LEU A 141 5.14 -27.52 13.95
CA LEU A 141 4.82 -28.35 15.13
C LEU A 141 3.38 -28.88 14.97
N LYS A 142 3.22 -30.20 14.89
CA LYS A 142 1.94 -30.89 14.67
C LYS A 142 1.65 -31.78 15.88
N PRO A 143 0.38 -32.15 16.16
CA PRO A 143 0.11 -33.30 17.02
C PRO A 143 0.81 -34.54 16.43
N PRO A 144 1.53 -35.36 17.23
CA PRO A 144 1.50 -35.48 18.69
C PRO A 144 2.43 -34.56 19.50
N ASP A 145 3.31 -33.79 18.87
CA ASP A 145 4.40 -33.01 19.51
C ASP A 145 3.92 -32.00 20.56
N LEU A 146 2.66 -31.59 20.46
CA LEU A 146 2.01 -30.66 21.40
C LEU A 146 0.60 -31.17 21.78
N ALA A 147 0.46 -32.44 22.18
CA ALA A 147 -0.85 -32.97 22.60
C ALA A 147 -1.53 -32.12 23.70
N TRP A 148 -0.76 -31.46 24.56
CA TRP A 148 -1.24 -30.58 25.62
C TRP A 148 -1.66 -29.17 25.14
N ALA A 149 -1.49 -28.83 23.85
CA ALA A 149 -1.85 -27.54 23.29
C ALA A 149 -2.50 -27.65 21.90
N TYR A 150 -3.12 -26.57 21.42
CA TYR A 150 -3.61 -26.49 20.04
C TYR A 150 -3.22 -25.16 19.40
N ARG A 151 -2.95 -25.20 18.09
CA ARG A 151 -2.55 -24.02 17.33
C ARG A 151 -3.75 -23.10 17.11
N VAL A 152 -3.54 -21.82 17.34
CA VAL A 152 -4.53 -20.75 17.16
C VAL A 152 -4.21 -19.86 15.97
N GLY A 153 -2.93 -19.73 15.60
CA GLY A 153 -2.52 -18.85 14.51
C GLY A 153 -1.08 -19.05 14.08
N GLN A 154 -0.75 -18.45 12.95
CA GLN A 154 0.60 -18.38 12.40
C GLN A 154 0.82 -17.00 11.79
N PHE A 155 1.96 -16.40 12.10
CA PHE A 155 2.40 -15.13 11.52
C PHE A 155 3.81 -15.29 10.96
N SER A 156 4.08 -14.70 9.80
CA SER A 156 5.42 -14.68 9.22
C SER A 156 5.80 -13.27 8.80
N ARG A 157 7.05 -12.90 9.02
CA ARG A 157 7.63 -11.62 8.61
C ARG A 157 9.06 -11.85 8.16
N ASN A 158 9.41 -11.27 7.01
CA ASN A 158 10.78 -11.26 6.52
C ASN A 158 11.22 -9.79 6.37
N TYR A 159 12.42 -9.46 6.81
CA TYR A 159 12.97 -8.12 6.70
C TYR A 159 14.50 -8.15 6.62
N ILE A 160 15.09 -7.04 6.20
CA ILE A 160 16.54 -6.87 6.10
C ILE A 160 16.94 -5.87 7.19
N THR A 161 18.04 -6.16 7.89
CA THR A 161 18.64 -5.27 8.88
C THR A 161 20.14 -5.13 8.64
N SER A 162 20.77 -4.13 9.22
CA SER A 162 22.22 -3.96 9.21
C SER A 162 22.75 -3.96 10.64
N GLU A 163 23.74 -4.79 10.93
CA GLU A 163 24.38 -4.88 12.24
C GLU A 163 25.90 -4.91 12.03
N GLY A 164 26.64 -4.00 12.69
CA GLY A 164 28.09 -3.92 12.53
C GLY A 164 28.57 -3.59 11.11
N GLY A 165 27.71 -3.02 10.26
CA GLY A 165 28.00 -2.74 8.85
C GLY A 165 27.74 -3.92 7.90
N GLU A 166 27.31 -5.07 8.42
CA GLU A 166 26.93 -6.22 7.61
C GLU A 166 25.42 -6.26 7.35
N THR A 167 25.02 -6.63 6.14
CA THR A 167 23.60 -6.84 5.80
C THR A 167 23.15 -8.21 6.29
N LEU A 168 22.05 -8.24 7.05
CA LEU A 168 21.45 -9.44 7.62
C LEU A 168 20.02 -9.62 7.12
N PHE A 169 19.70 -10.83 6.70
CA PHE A 169 18.36 -11.25 6.29
C PHE A 169 17.68 -11.97 7.44
N VAL A 170 16.54 -11.44 7.89
CA VAL A 170 15.79 -11.97 9.03
C VAL A 170 14.49 -12.60 8.55
N TYR A 171 14.28 -13.87 8.90
CA TYR A 171 13.07 -14.63 8.62
C TYR A 171 12.44 -15.03 9.95
N GLN A 172 11.26 -14.48 10.23
CA GLN A 172 10.52 -14.72 11.47
C GLN A 172 9.24 -15.48 11.19
N VAL A 173 8.99 -16.52 12.00
CA VAL A 173 7.68 -17.20 12.07
C VAL A 173 7.27 -17.31 13.54
N SER A 174 6.02 -16.97 13.82
CA SER A 174 5.42 -17.05 15.15
C SER A 174 4.20 -17.97 15.09
N TYR A 175 4.17 -18.99 15.93
CA TYR A 175 3.02 -19.87 16.10
C TYR A 175 2.33 -19.57 17.43
N GLU A 176 1.04 -19.25 17.38
CA GLU A 176 0.23 -19.09 18.59
C GLU A 176 -0.38 -20.42 19.00
N TYR A 177 -0.27 -20.76 20.28
CA TYR A 177 -0.85 -21.95 20.88
C TYR A 177 -1.70 -21.59 22.10
N ARG A 178 -2.60 -22.50 22.48
CA ARG A 178 -3.32 -22.48 23.75
C ARG A 178 -3.17 -23.81 24.45
N ALA A 179 -2.79 -23.76 25.72
CA ALA A 179 -2.63 -24.94 26.57
C ALA A 179 -4.00 -25.46 27.05
N ARG A 180 -4.14 -26.78 27.09
CA ARG A 180 -5.34 -27.52 27.55
C ARG A 180 -5.15 -28.15 28.92
N GLU A 181 -3.93 -28.53 29.24
CA GLU A 181 -3.59 -29.29 30.44
C GLU A 181 -2.60 -28.49 31.30
N GLU A 182 -2.68 -28.69 32.62
CA GLU A 182 -1.71 -28.16 33.57
C GLU A 182 -0.45 -29.02 33.58
N GLY A 183 0.71 -28.40 33.76
CA GLY A 183 1.97 -29.13 33.87
C GLY A 183 3.15 -28.38 33.30
N GLU A 184 4.32 -29.02 33.40
CA GLU A 184 5.53 -28.59 32.73
C GLU A 184 5.67 -29.39 31.45
N PHE A 185 5.68 -28.69 30.32
CA PHE A 185 5.72 -29.30 29.00
C PHE A 185 6.96 -28.87 28.25
N LYS A 186 7.47 -29.80 27.43
CA LYS A 186 8.59 -29.58 26.53
C LYS A 186 8.09 -29.41 25.11
N ILE A 187 8.61 -28.41 24.42
CA ILE A 187 8.47 -28.23 22.99
C ILE A 187 9.73 -28.84 22.37
N PRO A 188 9.61 -29.89 21.54
CA PRO A 188 10.77 -30.54 20.96
C PRO A 188 11.52 -29.61 20.01
N PRO A 189 12.82 -29.88 19.77
CA PRO A 189 13.59 -29.24 18.71
C PRO A 189 12.83 -29.15 17.39
N ILE A 190 12.78 -27.94 16.83
CA ILE A 190 12.05 -27.66 15.59
C ILE A 190 13.07 -27.61 14.44
N PRO A 191 13.01 -28.54 13.47
CA PRO A 191 13.91 -28.50 12.34
C PRO A 191 13.52 -27.37 11.37
N VAL A 192 14.50 -26.57 10.99
CA VAL A 192 14.40 -25.47 10.02
C VAL A 192 15.26 -25.81 8.83
N ARG A 193 14.63 -25.94 7.66
CA ARG A 193 15.32 -26.24 6.40
C ARG A 193 15.62 -24.95 5.65
N VAL A 194 16.88 -24.78 5.27
CA VAL A 194 17.39 -23.58 4.58
C VAL A 194 18.11 -24.01 3.32
N THR A 195 17.94 -23.25 2.23
CA THR A 195 18.67 -23.49 0.98
C THR A 195 19.56 -22.31 0.64
N ASN A 196 20.85 -22.56 0.44
CA ASN A 196 21.81 -21.56 0.01
C ASN A 196 21.67 -21.30 -1.49
N PRO A 197 21.40 -20.06 -1.94
CA PRO A 197 21.23 -19.76 -3.35
C PRO A 197 22.54 -19.88 -4.16
N GLN A 198 23.71 -19.73 -3.53
CA GLN A 198 25.00 -19.72 -4.22
C GLN A 198 25.50 -21.13 -4.51
N THR A 199 25.32 -22.05 -3.56
CA THR A 199 25.79 -23.45 -3.68
C THR A 199 24.66 -24.43 -3.97
N ASN A 200 23.40 -23.99 -3.87
CA ASN A 200 22.20 -24.83 -3.92
C ASN A 200 22.17 -25.94 -2.84
N GLU A 201 23.00 -25.80 -1.80
CA GLU A 201 23.09 -26.75 -0.70
C GLU A 201 21.91 -26.57 0.27
N LYS A 202 21.39 -27.68 0.77
CA LYS A 202 20.28 -27.72 1.73
C LYS A 202 20.81 -28.04 3.11
N PHE A 203 20.49 -27.17 4.06
CA PHE A 203 20.86 -27.29 5.46
C PHE A 203 19.61 -27.53 6.29
N GLU A 204 19.73 -28.32 7.34
CA GLU A 204 18.71 -28.50 8.36
C GLU A 204 19.32 -28.10 9.70
N ILE A 205 18.71 -27.12 10.35
CA ILE A 205 19.14 -26.57 11.64
C ILE A 205 18.03 -26.87 12.63
N GLU A 206 18.34 -27.54 13.72
CA GLU A 206 17.38 -27.79 14.80
C GLU A 206 17.42 -26.67 15.83
N SER A 207 16.25 -26.30 16.35
CA SER A 207 16.18 -25.40 17.49
C SER A 207 16.50 -26.11 18.80
N ASP A 208 16.79 -25.33 19.83
CA ASP A 208 16.81 -25.85 21.20
C ASP A 208 15.42 -26.34 21.65
N GLU A 209 15.41 -27.26 22.61
CA GLU A 209 14.19 -27.65 23.34
C GLU A 209 13.72 -26.50 24.23
N LEU A 210 12.42 -26.21 24.23
CA LEU A 210 11.84 -25.12 25.03
C LEU A 210 10.93 -25.68 26.10
N ASN A 211 10.95 -25.07 27.28
CA ASN A 211 10.06 -25.45 28.37
C ASN A 211 8.93 -24.44 28.50
N VAL A 212 7.71 -24.94 28.71
CA VAL A 212 6.52 -24.13 28.98
C VAL A 212 5.84 -24.65 30.23
N LYS A 213 5.64 -23.78 31.21
CA LYS A 213 4.95 -24.11 32.44
C LYS A 213 3.51 -23.62 32.39
N VAL A 214 2.57 -24.56 32.42
CA VAL A 214 1.14 -24.26 32.38
C VAL A 214 0.54 -24.40 33.77
N PHE A 215 -0.19 -23.38 34.19
CA PHE A 215 -0.84 -23.30 35.50
C PHE A 215 -2.35 -23.36 35.36
N ARG A 216 -3.04 -23.93 36.35
CA ARG A 216 -4.51 -23.97 36.35
C ARG A 216 -5.17 -22.61 36.22
N ASN A 217 -4.63 -21.61 36.89
CA ASN A 217 -5.13 -20.24 36.90
C ASN A 217 -4.04 -19.24 37.31
N VAL A 218 -4.34 -17.95 37.12
CA VAL A 218 -3.43 -16.84 37.46
C VAL A 218 -3.10 -16.77 38.96
N LYS A 219 -4.03 -17.17 39.85
CA LYS A 219 -3.79 -17.14 41.31
C LYS A 219 -2.71 -18.13 41.70
N ASP A 220 -2.68 -19.30 41.07
CA ASP A 220 -1.66 -20.33 41.35
C ASP A 220 -0.28 -19.93 40.82
N MET A 221 -0.22 -19.17 39.72
CA MET A 221 1.02 -18.49 39.28
C MET A 221 1.51 -17.48 40.32
N GLN A 222 0.61 -16.60 40.78
CA GLN A 222 0.96 -15.55 41.76
C GLN A 222 1.40 -16.12 43.11
N LYS A 223 0.80 -17.23 43.56
CA LYS A 223 1.23 -17.94 44.79
C LYS A 223 2.66 -18.47 44.69
N GLN A 224 3.12 -18.83 43.48
CA GLN A 224 4.50 -19.25 43.24
C GLN A 224 5.44 -18.06 43.00
N GLY A 225 4.97 -16.82 43.21
CA GLY A 225 5.78 -15.61 43.10
C GLY A 225 5.88 -15.03 41.69
N TYR A 226 5.08 -15.52 40.73
CA TYR A 226 5.12 -15.04 39.36
C TYR A 226 4.16 -13.87 39.12
N ASP A 227 4.71 -12.75 38.61
CA ASP A 227 3.93 -11.58 38.19
C ASP A 227 3.43 -11.78 36.75
N TYR A 228 2.28 -12.44 36.60
CA TYR A 228 1.64 -12.58 35.30
C TYR A 228 1.04 -11.24 34.84
N LYS A 229 1.73 -10.59 33.89
CA LYS A 229 1.19 -9.45 33.16
C LYS A 229 0.41 -9.96 31.96
N LYS A 230 -0.91 -9.86 32.03
CA LYS A 230 -1.76 -10.19 30.88
C LYS A 230 -1.33 -9.32 29.70
N PRO A 231 -1.04 -9.89 28.51
CA PRO A 231 -0.68 -9.08 27.36
C PRO A 231 -1.78 -8.05 27.10
N GLU A 232 -1.41 -6.77 27.11
CA GLU A 232 -2.35 -5.68 26.85
C GLU A 232 -2.95 -5.91 25.46
N LYS A 233 -4.28 -6.08 25.40
CA LYS A 233 -4.97 -6.03 24.11
C LYS A 233 -4.66 -4.66 23.49
N PRO A 234 -4.34 -4.58 22.18
CA PRO A 234 -4.16 -3.29 21.53
C PRO A 234 -5.41 -2.46 21.80
N SER A 235 -5.24 -1.41 22.60
CA SER A 235 -6.36 -0.61 23.07
C SER A 235 -7.00 0.07 21.86
N PRO A 236 -8.30 -0.13 21.61
CA PRO A 236 -8.98 0.51 20.47
C PRO A 236 -8.93 2.05 20.55
N VAL A 237 -8.60 2.59 21.73
CA VAL A 237 -8.59 4.03 22.04
C VAL A 237 -7.51 4.80 21.25
N LYS A 238 -6.35 4.19 20.95
CA LYS A 238 -5.30 4.86 20.14
C LYS A 238 -5.74 5.07 18.70
N ASN A 239 -6.48 4.13 18.13
CA ASN A 239 -6.99 4.24 16.76
C ASN A 239 -8.18 5.19 16.70
N ILE A 240 -9.06 5.17 17.71
CA ILE A 240 -10.18 6.11 17.82
C ILE A 240 -9.68 7.57 17.83
N CYS A 241 -8.58 7.87 18.52
CA CYS A 241 -8.02 9.22 18.61
C CYS A 241 -7.60 9.76 17.22
N LEU A 242 -6.94 8.93 16.40
CA LEU A 242 -6.56 9.29 15.03
C LEU A 242 -7.78 9.54 14.14
N TYR A 243 -8.80 8.70 14.21
CA TYR A 243 -10.03 8.90 13.45
C TYR A 243 -10.79 10.15 13.90
N THR A 244 -10.84 10.45 15.20
CA THR A 244 -11.46 11.69 15.69
C THR A 244 -10.72 12.94 15.20
N ILE A 245 -9.39 12.91 15.16
CA ILE A 245 -8.59 14.03 14.62
C ILE A 245 -8.84 14.17 13.11
N LEU A 246 -8.88 13.06 12.36
CA LEU A 246 -9.15 13.07 10.92
C LEU A 246 -10.53 13.67 10.60
N ILE A 247 -11.56 13.27 11.35
CA ILE A 247 -12.93 13.79 11.21
C ILE A 247 -12.96 15.29 11.54
N LEU A 248 -12.25 15.73 12.57
CA LEU A 248 -12.17 17.14 12.95
C LEU A 248 -11.50 17.98 11.85
N VAL A 249 -10.40 17.49 11.27
CA VAL A 249 -9.72 18.14 10.14
C VAL A 249 -10.64 18.22 8.92
N LEU A 250 -11.34 17.14 8.58
CA LEU A 250 -12.29 17.13 7.48
C LEU A 250 -13.42 18.16 7.69
N LEU A 251 -13.92 18.28 8.92
CA LEU A 251 -14.95 19.24 9.28
C LEU A 251 -14.46 20.68 9.16
N ILE A 252 -13.22 20.97 9.59
CA ILE A 252 -12.60 22.29 9.43
C ILE A 252 -12.41 22.64 7.95
N VAL A 253 -11.89 21.71 7.14
CA VAL A 253 -11.72 21.93 5.69
C VAL A 253 -13.05 22.20 5.02
N THR A 254 -14.08 21.43 5.36
CA THR A 254 -15.44 21.62 4.83
C THR A 254 -16.00 22.98 5.23
N LEU A 255 -15.83 23.40 6.49
CA LEU A 255 -16.28 24.70 6.99
C LEU A 255 -15.55 25.85 6.27
N VAL A 256 -14.23 25.75 6.09
CA VAL A 256 -13.43 26.74 5.36
C VAL A 256 -13.88 26.83 3.91
N LEU A 257 -14.12 25.69 3.24
CA LEU A 257 -14.62 25.66 1.87
C LEU A 257 -16.00 26.33 1.76
N LEU A 258 -16.92 26.03 2.69
CA LEU A 258 -18.23 26.67 2.74
C LEU A 258 -18.15 28.18 2.98
N ILE A 259 -17.23 28.63 3.84
CA ILE A 259 -17.00 30.05 4.08
C ILE A 259 -16.48 30.71 2.80
N ILE A 260 -15.47 30.14 2.13
CA ILE A 260 -14.90 30.64 0.87
C ILE A 260 -15.99 30.71 -0.21
N LEU A 261 -16.81 29.67 -0.37
CA LEU A 261 -17.91 29.65 -1.33
C LEU A 261 -18.96 30.72 -1.02
N LYS A 262 -19.25 30.96 0.27
CA LYS A 262 -20.21 31.97 0.72
C LYS A 262 -19.68 33.39 0.55
N THR A 263 -18.40 33.65 0.77
CA THR A 263 -17.79 34.96 0.50
C THR A 263 -17.58 35.19 -0.99
N ALA A 264 -17.26 34.16 -1.77
CA ALA A 264 -17.23 34.22 -3.25
C ALA A 264 -18.60 34.57 -3.83
N ARG A 265 -19.68 33.92 -3.34
CA ARG A 265 -21.07 34.26 -3.74
C ARG A 265 -21.53 35.65 -3.30
N LYS A 266 -21.00 36.21 -2.20
CA LYS A 266 -21.34 37.58 -1.76
C LYS A 266 -20.63 38.67 -2.56
N ARG A 267 -19.46 38.37 -3.15
CA ARG A 267 -18.73 39.31 -4.02
C ARG A 267 -19.21 39.25 -5.49
N GLY A 268 -19.74 38.12 -5.93
CA GLY A 268 -20.43 37.97 -7.22
C GLY A 268 -21.93 38.21 -7.08
N GLY A 269 -22.39 39.45 -7.26
CA GLY A 269 -23.81 39.77 -7.30
C GLY A 269 -24.56 38.92 -8.35
N LYS A 270 -25.68 38.34 -7.93
CA LYS A 270 -26.74 37.72 -8.76
C LYS A 270 -26.24 36.87 -9.94
N GLN A 271 -25.77 35.66 -9.66
CA GLN A 271 -26.07 34.54 -10.55
C GLN A 271 -26.51 33.36 -9.68
N SER A 272 -27.71 32.86 -9.98
CA SER A 272 -28.07 31.44 -9.83
C SER A 272 -26.85 30.57 -10.20
N PRO A 273 -26.69 29.32 -9.72
CA PRO A 273 -25.73 28.40 -10.33
C PRO A 273 -26.20 28.08 -11.75
N THR A 274 -26.09 29.04 -12.65
CA THR A 274 -25.98 28.82 -14.08
C THR A 274 -24.66 28.10 -14.22
N PHE A 275 -24.76 26.82 -14.57
CA PHE A 275 -23.70 26.00 -15.13
C PHE A 275 -22.62 26.90 -15.74
N ALA A 276 -21.41 26.79 -15.18
CA ALA A 276 -20.26 27.51 -15.68
C ALA A 276 -20.25 27.41 -17.20
N LYS A 277 -20.20 28.57 -17.84
CA LYS A 277 -20.24 28.79 -19.27
C LYS A 277 -19.38 27.74 -19.99
N LYS A 278 -20.09 26.81 -20.63
CA LYS A 278 -19.64 25.73 -21.53
C LYS A 278 -18.73 26.30 -22.62
N VAL A 279 -17.43 26.41 -22.35
CA VAL A 279 -16.43 26.45 -23.43
C VAL A 279 -16.24 25.00 -23.86
N ASN A 280 -17.22 24.58 -24.65
CA ASN A 280 -17.23 23.54 -25.67
C ASN A 280 -16.47 22.22 -25.40
N ASP A 281 -16.84 21.49 -24.33
CA ASP A 281 -16.43 20.08 -24.16
C ASP A 281 -16.64 19.28 -25.48
N ARG A 282 -17.72 19.59 -26.22
CA ARG A 282 -18.02 18.97 -27.51
C ARG A 282 -16.87 19.12 -28.52
N GLU A 283 -16.35 20.32 -28.68
CA GLU A 283 -15.27 20.62 -29.61
C GLU A 283 -13.96 19.96 -29.20
N TYR A 284 -13.67 19.91 -27.89
CA TYR A 284 -12.51 19.18 -27.37
C TYR A 284 -12.56 17.68 -27.71
N TYR A 285 -13.69 17.01 -27.45
CA TYR A 285 -13.83 15.58 -27.72
C TYR A 285 -13.89 15.28 -29.22
N LEU A 286 -14.50 16.16 -30.04
CA LEU A 286 -14.47 16.04 -31.49
C LEU A 286 -13.05 16.19 -32.05
N LEU A 287 -12.29 17.18 -31.58
CA LEU A 287 -10.93 17.44 -32.04
C LEU A 287 -10.01 16.28 -31.67
N LYS A 288 -10.10 15.78 -30.43
CA LYS A 288 -9.35 14.58 -30.01
C LYS A 288 -9.70 13.34 -30.81
N LEU A 289 -10.99 13.12 -31.08
CA LEU A 289 -11.43 11.99 -31.89
C LEU A 289 -10.93 12.12 -33.33
N GLU A 290 -10.89 13.34 -33.87
CA GLU A 290 -10.37 13.60 -35.21
C GLU A 290 -8.85 13.42 -35.31
N GLU A 291 -8.09 13.89 -34.32
CA GLU A 291 -6.64 13.64 -34.23
C GLU A 291 -6.37 12.14 -34.20
N LEU A 292 -7.10 11.41 -33.35
CA LEU A 292 -6.97 9.96 -33.22
C LEU A 292 -7.24 9.21 -34.54
N ILE A 293 -8.27 9.64 -35.29
CA ILE A 293 -8.63 9.05 -36.58
C ILE A 293 -7.65 9.46 -37.68
N LYS A 294 -7.06 10.67 -37.62
CA LYS A 294 -6.07 11.13 -38.61
C LYS A 294 -4.70 10.48 -38.43
N GLU A 295 -4.31 10.19 -37.20
CA GLU A 295 -3.04 9.56 -36.87
C GLU A 295 -3.05 8.04 -37.11
N SER A 296 -4.21 7.44 -37.37
CA SER A 296 -4.31 5.99 -37.58
C SER A 296 -3.64 5.56 -38.88
N SER A 297 -2.63 4.71 -38.78
CA SER A 297 -2.12 3.90 -39.89
C SER A 297 -2.89 2.59 -40.01
N ASP A 298 -2.86 1.93 -41.18
CA ASP A 298 -3.54 0.63 -41.40
C ASP A 298 -3.15 -0.43 -40.36
N SER A 299 -1.92 -0.37 -39.83
CA SER A 299 -1.42 -1.26 -38.76
C SER A 299 -1.95 -0.93 -37.36
N GLU A 300 -2.59 0.22 -37.15
CA GLU A 300 -3.01 0.73 -35.83
C GLU A 300 -4.52 0.94 -35.68
N VAL A 301 -5.31 0.50 -36.67
CA VAL A 301 -6.79 0.61 -36.67
C VAL A 301 -7.41 0.06 -35.38
N LYS A 302 -6.95 -1.10 -34.91
CA LYS A 302 -7.43 -1.69 -33.65
C LYS A 302 -7.18 -0.77 -32.45
N GLY A 303 -5.98 -0.20 -32.34
CA GLY A 303 -5.64 0.73 -31.24
C GLY A 303 -6.48 1.99 -31.29
N THR A 304 -6.76 2.48 -32.49
CA THR A 304 -7.60 3.67 -32.73
C THR A 304 -9.04 3.44 -32.30
N VAL A 305 -9.62 2.28 -32.63
CA VAL A 305 -10.99 1.96 -32.22
C VAL A 305 -11.10 1.84 -30.70
N LEU A 306 -10.15 1.18 -30.03
CA LEU A 306 -10.16 1.05 -28.57
C LEU A 306 -9.98 2.41 -27.85
N LYS A 307 -9.11 3.27 -28.36
CA LYS A 307 -8.95 4.64 -27.82
C LYS A 307 -10.20 5.51 -28.07
N SER A 308 -10.91 5.26 -29.17
CA SER A 308 -12.19 5.92 -29.45
C SER A 308 -13.26 5.53 -28.45
N ASP A 309 -13.32 4.24 -28.06
CA ASP A 309 -14.24 3.75 -27.01
C ASP A 309 -14.04 4.49 -25.69
N GLU A 310 -12.79 4.62 -25.24
CA GLU A 310 -12.50 5.39 -24.02
C GLU A 310 -12.90 6.87 -24.12
N LEU A 311 -12.67 7.52 -25.27
CA LEU A 311 -13.04 8.92 -25.48
C LEU A 311 -14.56 9.11 -25.46
N ILE A 312 -15.30 8.21 -26.12
CA ILE A 312 -16.76 8.25 -26.13
C ILE A 312 -17.33 7.99 -24.74
N ARG A 313 -16.79 7.01 -23.98
CA ARG A 313 -17.21 6.77 -22.60
C ARG A 313 -16.96 7.99 -21.71
N LYS A 314 -15.79 8.63 -21.81
CA LYS A 314 -15.49 9.88 -21.09
C LYS A 314 -16.46 11.01 -21.47
N TRP A 315 -16.79 11.14 -22.75
CA TRP A 315 -17.80 12.08 -23.23
C TRP A 315 -19.18 11.82 -22.62
N LEU A 316 -19.62 10.56 -22.62
CA LEU A 316 -20.90 10.17 -22.02
C LEU A 316 -20.94 10.48 -20.52
N SER A 317 -19.87 10.16 -19.79
CA SER A 317 -19.82 10.41 -18.35
C SER A 317 -20.02 11.88 -18.00
N LEU A 318 -19.37 12.76 -18.75
CA LEU A 318 -19.47 14.21 -18.54
C LEU A 318 -20.84 14.77 -18.91
N ASN A 319 -21.46 14.27 -19.98
CA ASN A 319 -22.72 14.85 -20.48
C ASN A 319 -23.96 14.30 -19.77
N PHE A 320 -23.91 13.07 -19.26
CA PHE A 320 -25.08 12.39 -18.69
C PHE A 320 -24.99 12.10 -17.19
N GLY A 321 -23.83 12.36 -16.57
CA GLY A 321 -23.67 12.36 -15.12
C GLY A 321 -23.61 10.96 -14.48
N PHE A 322 -23.13 9.96 -15.21
CA PHE A 322 -22.85 8.61 -14.72
C PHE A 322 -21.42 8.17 -15.11
N GLU A 323 -20.88 7.11 -14.51
CA GLU A 323 -19.49 6.69 -14.73
C GLU A 323 -19.38 5.64 -15.86
N ALA A 324 -19.45 6.08 -17.12
CA ALA A 324 -19.52 5.19 -18.29
C ALA A 324 -18.27 4.31 -18.53
N LEU A 325 -17.13 4.60 -17.89
CA LEU A 325 -15.93 3.76 -17.99
C LEU A 325 -16.07 2.44 -17.22
N GLU A 326 -16.89 2.44 -16.15
CA GLU A 326 -17.09 1.30 -15.25
C GLU A 326 -18.30 0.45 -15.65
N LEU A 327 -19.05 0.88 -16.67
CA LEU A 327 -20.26 0.22 -17.13
C LEU A 327 -20.03 -0.61 -18.39
N LEU A 328 -20.73 -1.73 -18.50
CA LEU A 328 -20.83 -2.50 -19.74
C LEU A 328 -21.60 -1.70 -20.81
N PRO A 329 -21.35 -1.93 -22.12
CA PRO A 329 -22.11 -1.28 -23.18
C PRO A 329 -23.62 -1.32 -23.02
N ARG A 330 -24.15 -2.48 -22.57
CA ARG A 330 -25.59 -2.66 -22.31
C ARG A 330 -26.10 -1.78 -21.16
N GLU A 331 -25.32 -1.68 -20.09
CA GLU A 331 -25.66 -0.86 -18.92
C GLU A 331 -25.64 0.64 -19.27
N ILE A 332 -24.71 1.08 -20.12
CA ILE A 332 -24.67 2.45 -20.64
C ILE A 332 -25.94 2.78 -21.44
N ILE A 333 -26.37 1.86 -22.30
CA ILE A 333 -27.59 2.03 -23.10
C ILE A 333 -28.82 2.12 -22.20
N ASP A 334 -28.92 1.26 -21.17
CA ASP A 334 -30.04 1.25 -20.25
C ASP A 334 -30.09 2.54 -19.40
N GLU A 335 -28.94 3.03 -18.90
CA GLU A 335 -28.83 4.34 -18.23
C GLU A 335 -29.29 5.50 -19.11
N LEU A 336 -29.00 5.45 -20.42
CA LEU A 336 -29.39 6.49 -21.37
C LEU A 336 -30.88 6.44 -21.72
N LYS A 337 -31.50 5.25 -21.77
CA LYS A 337 -32.96 5.08 -21.98
C LYS A 337 -33.78 5.74 -20.88
N GLU A 338 -33.26 5.80 -19.65
CA GLU A 338 -33.93 6.47 -18.53
C GLU A 338 -33.89 8.01 -18.61
N LYS A 339 -33.10 8.59 -19.52
CA LYS A 339 -32.98 10.05 -19.68
C LYS A 339 -34.05 10.58 -20.66
N LYS A 340 -34.81 11.58 -20.21
CA LYS A 340 -35.98 12.14 -20.93
C LYS A 340 -35.72 12.76 -22.33
N ASN A 341 -34.46 12.96 -22.73
CA ASN A 341 -34.09 13.68 -23.95
C ASN A 341 -33.26 12.84 -24.93
N ILE A 342 -33.14 11.53 -24.72
CA ILE A 342 -32.40 10.64 -25.62
C ILE A 342 -33.35 10.05 -26.67
N THR A 343 -32.97 10.13 -27.94
CA THR A 343 -33.74 9.56 -29.06
C THR A 343 -33.31 8.14 -29.36
N ASP A 344 -34.23 7.33 -29.92
CA ASP A 344 -33.91 5.97 -30.36
C ASP A 344 -32.83 5.94 -31.46
N ASP A 345 -32.76 6.97 -32.32
CA ASP A 345 -31.69 7.12 -33.31
C ASP A 345 -30.32 7.29 -32.64
N TYR A 346 -30.24 8.04 -31.55
CA TYR A 346 -29.01 8.21 -30.79
C TYR A 346 -28.57 6.89 -30.14
N LEU A 347 -29.49 6.18 -29.50
CA LEU A 347 -29.22 4.87 -28.89
C LEU A 347 -28.76 3.85 -29.92
N SER A 348 -29.44 3.78 -31.07
CA SER A 348 -29.08 2.86 -32.16
C SER A 348 -27.65 3.10 -32.70
N ARG A 349 -27.22 4.37 -32.76
CA ARG A 349 -25.83 4.72 -33.13
C ARG A 349 -24.82 4.27 -32.10
N LEU A 350 -25.16 4.43 -30.82
CA LEU A 350 -24.30 4.03 -29.71
C LEU A 350 -24.18 2.49 -29.61
N GLU A 351 -25.29 1.78 -29.80
CA GLU A 351 -25.31 0.31 -29.88
C GLU A 351 -24.42 -0.21 -31.01
N TYR A 352 -24.55 0.36 -32.21
CA TYR A 352 -23.68 0.00 -33.34
C TYR A 352 -22.20 0.28 -33.03
N PHE A 353 -21.90 1.43 -32.44
CA PHE A 353 -20.52 1.78 -32.07
C PHE A 353 -19.93 0.76 -31.10
N PHE A 354 -20.66 0.41 -30.04
CA PHE A 354 -20.18 -0.58 -29.08
C PHE A 354 -20.08 -1.99 -29.68
N ASP A 355 -21.00 -2.40 -30.56
CA ASP A 355 -20.92 -3.69 -31.25
C ASP A 355 -19.64 -3.80 -32.11
N VAL A 356 -19.26 -2.74 -32.82
CA VAL A 356 -18.00 -2.70 -33.58
C VAL A 356 -16.78 -2.76 -32.65
N VAL A 357 -16.79 -1.98 -31.55
CA VAL A 357 -15.72 -2.00 -30.54
C VAL A 357 -15.55 -3.39 -29.94
N ASP A 358 -16.65 -4.05 -29.55
CA ASP A 358 -16.63 -5.37 -28.92
C ASP A 358 -16.11 -6.45 -29.89
N LYS A 359 -16.51 -6.40 -31.16
CA LYS A 359 -15.97 -7.30 -32.20
C LYS A 359 -14.45 -7.17 -32.37
N ILE A 360 -13.93 -5.96 -32.28
CA ILE A 360 -12.49 -5.70 -32.42
C ILE A 360 -11.72 -6.09 -31.14
N LYS A 361 -12.31 -5.79 -29.98
CA LYS A 361 -11.71 -6.06 -28.66
C LYS A 361 -11.68 -7.55 -28.32
N TYR A 362 -12.79 -8.25 -28.56
CA TYR A 362 -13.01 -9.62 -28.09
C TYR A 362 -12.97 -10.66 -29.22
N ALA A 363 -13.45 -10.33 -30.42
CA ALA A 363 -13.46 -11.26 -31.56
C ALA A 363 -12.24 -11.10 -32.50
N ASN A 364 -11.30 -10.21 -32.17
CA ASN A 364 -10.10 -9.91 -32.97
C ASN A 364 -10.40 -9.60 -34.45
N GLN A 365 -11.58 -9.03 -34.73
CA GLN A 365 -11.95 -8.62 -36.08
C GLN A 365 -11.08 -7.43 -36.52
N THR A 366 -10.66 -7.41 -37.78
CA THR A 366 -10.04 -6.26 -38.43
C THR A 366 -11.08 -5.51 -39.27
N LEU A 367 -10.98 -4.18 -39.29
CA LEU A 367 -11.78 -3.34 -40.19
C LEU A 367 -10.98 -3.09 -41.46
N ASN A 368 -11.65 -3.15 -42.62
CA ASN A 368 -11.09 -2.58 -43.85
C ASN A 368 -11.31 -1.05 -43.88
N ASP A 369 -10.67 -0.36 -44.82
CA ASP A 369 -10.70 1.11 -44.90
C ASP A 369 -12.12 1.68 -44.97
N SER A 370 -13.02 1.01 -45.69
CA SER A 370 -14.42 1.42 -45.79
C SER A 370 -15.13 1.31 -44.45
N GLN A 371 -14.96 0.21 -43.73
CA GLN A 371 -15.56 -0.02 -42.42
C GLN A 371 -14.96 0.90 -41.36
N PHE A 372 -13.67 1.19 -41.44
CA PHE A 372 -13.01 2.14 -40.55
C PHE A 372 -13.49 3.58 -40.80
N SER A 373 -13.67 3.97 -42.06
CA SER A 373 -14.26 5.27 -42.42
C SER A 373 -15.70 5.40 -41.88
N ASP A 374 -16.51 4.36 -42.06
CA ASP A 374 -17.88 4.32 -41.52
C ASP A 374 -17.89 4.39 -39.99
N PHE A 375 -16.97 3.69 -39.31
CA PHE A 375 -16.79 3.77 -37.87
C PHE A 375 -16.42 5.19 -37.43
N ALA A 376 -15.45 5.81 -38.09
CA ALA A 376 -14.97 7.16 -37.80
C ALA A 376 -16.09 8.21 -37.90
N VAL A 377 -16.92 8.14 -38.95
CA VAL A 377 -18.08 9.02 -39.13
C VAL A 377 -19.08 8.82 -37.99
N ARG A 378 -19.38 7.57 -37.65
CA ARG A 378 -20.36 7.24 -36.59
C ARG A 378 -19.88 7.64 -35.19
N ALA A 379 -18.60 7.48 -34.90
CA ALA A 379 -18.00 7.92 -33.65
C ALA A 379 -18.13 9.45 -33.47
N LYS A 380 -17.88 10.23 -34.54
CA LYS A 380 -18.08 11.68 -34.53
C LYS A 380 -19.56 12.06 -34.38
N ASP A 381 -20.44 11.31 -35.04
CA ASP A 381 -21.89 11.51 -34.97
C ASP A 381 -22.44 11.37 -33.54
N ILE A 382 -21.90 10.46 -32.72
CA ILE A 382 -22.29 10.32 -31.31
C ILE A 382 -22.07 11.64 -30.56
N ILE A 383 -20.93 12.30 -30.74
CA ILE A 383 -20.64 13.56 -30.06
C ILE A 383 -21.47 14.70 -30.67
N ASN A 384 -21.58 14.76 -32.00
CA ASN A 384 -22.31 15.83 -32.71
C ASN A 384 -23.82 15.82 -32.44
N LYS A 385 -24.42 14.63 -32.40
CA LYS A 385 -25.87 14.43 -32.22
C LYS A 385 -26.26 14.18 -30.77
N THR A 386 -25.35 14.39 -29.82
CA THR A 386 -25.70 14.37 -28.38
C THR A 386 -26.75 15.46 -28.12
N PRO A 387 -27.94 15.09 -27.59
CA PRO A 387 -29.09 15.99 -27.43
C PRO A 387 -28.90 17.09 -26.38
#